data_AF-A0A3L7ZJP5-F1
#
_entry.id   AF-A0A3L7ZJP5-F1
#
_cell.length_a   1.000
_cell.length_b   1.000
_cell.length_c   1.000
_cell.angle_alpha   90.00
_cell.angle_beta   90.00
_cell.angle_gamma   90.00
#
_symmetry.space_group_name_H-M   'P 1'
#
loop_
_entity.id
_entity.type
_entity.pdbx_description
1 polymer ?
#
loop_
_entity_poly.entity_id
_entity_poly.type
_entity_poly.pdbx_seq_one_letter_code
_entity_poly.pdbx_strand_id
1 'polypeptide(L)' 'MAGDRIEDSQDSRYWGLLPEEFIVGKAILIWISINLRTREIRWDRICRPIE' A
#
# COMPACT_ATOMS: atom_id res chain seq x y z
N MET A 1 2.68 7.03 10.94
CA MET A 1 2.27 6.17 9.81
C MET A 1 1.76 4.85 10.37
N ALA A 2 0.62 4.36 9.90
CA ALA A 2 0.10 3.05 10.31
C ALA A 2 -0.27 2.24 9.07
N GLY A 3 0.07 0.95 9.04
CA GLY A 3 -0.35 0.06 7.98
C GLY A 3 -1.72 -0.57 8.27
N ASP A 4 -2.52 -0.79 7.23
CA ASP A 4 -3.86 -1.41 7.36
C ASP A 4 -3.81 -2.81 7.97
N ARG A 5 -2.75 -3.57 7.68
CA ARG A 5 -2.51 -4.89 8.29
C ARG A 5 -1.71 -4.73 9.58
N ILE A 6 -2.42 -4.37 10.64
CA ILE A 6 -1.89 -3.96 11.94
C ILE A 6 -0.87 -4.97 12.50
N GLU A 7 -1.17 -6.27 12.40
CA GLU A 7 -0.37 -7.35 12.98
C GLU A 7 0.95 -7.61 12.24
N ASP A 8 1.01 -7.24 10.96
CA ASP A 8 2.13 -7.52 10.05
C ASP A 8 2.70 -6.21 9.46
N SER A 9 2.67 -5.15 10.28
CA SER A 9 3.13 -3.83 9.88
C SER A 9 4.14 -3.28 10.88
N GLN A 10 5.38 -3.10 10.41
CA GLN A 10 6.43 -2.38 11.14
C GLN A 10 6.36 -0.89 10.80
N ASP A 11 5.44 -0.18 11.44
CA ASP A 11 5.19 1.23 11.19
C ASP A 11 5.64 2.12 12.36
N SER A 12 5.15 3.37 12.42
CA SER A 12 5.58 4.35 13.43
C SER A 12 5.40 3.91 14.88
N ARG A 13 4.59 2.87 15.15
CA ARG A 13 4.48 2.24 16.48
C ARG A 13 5.81 1.67 16.96
N TYR A 14 6.70 1.29 16.05
CA TYR A 14 8.00 0.67 16.36
C TYR A 14 9.17 1.65 16.22
N TRP A 15 9.16 2.56 15.24
CA TRP A 15 10.31 3.42 14.92
C TRP A 15 10.03 4.93 15.05
N GLY A 16 8.86 5.35 15.54
CA GLY A 16 8.54 6.75 15.81
C GLY A 16 7.98 7.51 14.60
N LEU A 17 7.97 8.85 14.69
CA LEU A 17 7.38 9.70 13.65
C LEU A 17 8.27 9.79 12.40
N LEU A 18 7.65 9.85 11.21
CA LEU A 18 8.37 10.08 9.95
C LEU A 18 8.55 11.59 9.71
N PRO A 19 9.77 12.08 9.51
CA PRO A 19 10.01 13.45 9.07
C PRO A 19 9.39 13.75 7.70
N GLU A 20 8.91 14.98 7.50
CA GLU A 20 8.19 15.39 6.28
C GLU A 20 9.04 15.31 5.01
N GLU A 21 10.35 15.57 5.13
CA GLU A 21 11.30 15.51 4.00
C GLU A 21 11.37 14.13 3.32
N PHE A 22 10.96 13.06 4.01
CA PHE A 22 10.93 11.71 3.45
C PHE A 22 9.59 11.33 2.83
N ILE A 23 8.60 12.23 2.81
CA ILE A 23 7.30 11.99 2.18
C ILE A 23 7.37 12.32 0.70
N VAL A 24 7.24 11.31 -0.15
CA VAL A 24 7.35 11.46 -1.62
C VAL A 24 6.01 11.82 -2.29
N GLY A 25 4.88 11.34 -1.77
CA GLY A 25 3.56 11.61 -2.36
C GLY A 25 2.44 10.70 -1.84
N LYS A 26 1.24 10.80 -2.45
CA LYS A 26 0.05 9.96 -2.15
C LYS A 26 -0.18 8.93 -3.25
N ALA A 27 -0.47 7.69 -2.86
CA ALA A 27 -0.96 6.66 -3.79
C ALA A 27 -2.42 6.93 -4.18
N ILE A 28 -2.74 6.92 -5.48
CA ILE A 28 -4.06 7.33 -6.00
C ILE A 28 -4.78 6.28 -6.85
N LEU A 29 -4.05 5.34 -7.47
CA LEU A 29 -4.61 4.41 -8.45
C LEU A 29 -3.87 3.07 -8.41
N ILE A 30 -4.61 1.97 -8.51
CA ILE A 30 -4.04 0.64 -8.74
C ILE A 30 -3.90 0.42 -10.25
N TRP A 31 -2.69 0.56 -10.79
CA TRP A 31 -2.46 0.38 -12.23
C TRP A 31 -2.45 -1.10 -12.67
N ILE A 32 -1.99 -2.02 -11.80
CA ILE A 32 -1.97 -3.46 -12.08
C ILE A 32 -2.16 -4.26 -10.79
N SER A 33 -2.76 -5.44 -10.91
CA SER A 33 -2.81 -6.41 -9.82
C SER A 33 -2.76 -7.84 -10.36
N ILE A 34 -1.81 -8.64 -9.86
CA ILE A 34 -1.58 -10.03 -10.30
C ILE A 34 -1.58 -10.94 -9.09
N ASN A 35 -2.25 -12.08 -9.21
CA ASN A 35 -2.16 -13.15 -8.23
C ASN A 35 -0.88 -13.96 -8.45
N LEU A 36 0.07 -13.88 -7.51
CA LEU A 36 1.36 -14.57 -7.63
C LEU A 36 1.23 -16.11 -7.63
N ARG A 37 0.17 -16.67 -7.05
CA ARG A 37 -0.05 -18.13 -6.98
C ARG A 37 -0.65 -18.69 -8.26
N THR A 38 -1.67 -18.03 -8.82
CA THR A 38 -2.38 -18.49 -10.03
C THR A 38 -1.83 -17.86 -11.31
N ARG A 39 -0.98 -16.83 -11.21
CA ARG A 39 -0.49 -15.97 -12.30
C ARG A 39 -1.58 -15.24 -13.08
N GLU A 40 -2.78 -15.15 -12.53
CA GLU A 40 -3.91 -14.46 -13.15
C GLU A 40 -3.94 -12.98 -12.77
N ILE A 41 -4.46 -12.16 -13.68
CA ILE A 41 -4.66 -10.73 -13.47
C ILE A 41 -5.96 -10.53 -12.68
N ARG A 42 -5.90 -9.74 -11.60
CA ARG A 42 -7.07 -9.35 -10.79
C ARG A 42 -7.73 -8.10 -11.37
N TRP A 43 -8.53 -8.32 -12.40
CA TRP A 43 -9.20 -7.24 -13.15
C TRP A 43 -10.11 -6.36 -12.29
N ASP A 44 -10.68 -6.91 -11.21
CA ASP A 44 -11.56 -6.21 -10.27
C ASP A 44 -10.86 -5.07 -9.50
N ARG A 45 -9.53 -5.11 -9.42
CA ARG A 45 -8.72 -4.11 -8.71
C ARG A 45 -8.08 -3.08 -9.62
N ILE A 46 -7.94 -3.37 -10.91
CA ILE A 46 -7.27 -2.48 -11.86
C ILE A 46 -8.10 -1.21 -12.05
N CYS A 47 -7.40 -0.07 -12.09
CA CYS A 47 -7.99 1.26 -12.21
C CYS A 47 -8.96 1.64 -11.08
N ARG A 48 -8.96 0.92 -9.95
CA ARG A 48 -9.67 1.40 -8.76
C ARG A 48 -8.89 2.57 -8.14
N PRO A 49 -9.60 3.66 -7.79
CA PRO A 49 -9.01 4.71 -6.97
C PRO A 49 -8.66 4.14 -5.58
N ILE A 50 -7.59 4.68 -4.99
CA ILE A 50 -7.19 4.38 -3.62
C ILE A 50 -7.75 5.52 -2.75
N GLU A 51 -8.63 5.18 -1.81
CA GLU A 51 -9.20 6.13 -0.85
C GLU A 51 -8.18 6.45 0.26
#